data_AF-A0A963EE27-F1
#
_entry.id   AF-A0A963EE27-F1
#
_cell.length_a   1.000
_cell.length_b   1.000
_cell.length_c   1.000
_cell.angle_alpha   90.00
_cell.angle_beta   90.00
_cell.angle_gamma   90.00
#
_symmetry.space_group_name_H-M   'P 1'
#
loop_
_entity.id
_entity.type
_entity.pdbx_description
1 polymer ?
#
loop_
_entity_poly.entity_id
_entity_poly.type
_entity_poly.pdbx_seq_one_letter_code
_entity_poly.pdbx_strand_id
1 'polypeptide(L)'
;VDGAHGASALLSRRRRALLAGIELADSLIWDAHKMLRTAPLCAAVLVRDHRDLEGAFHQEASYLFHAKRQPGVDLIHRTVECTKAALGLRLFMVLGALGERGLADYVDRQSDRALEAYRYFESQPDFSCPVAPQSNILCFAYRDWNEEHLRMRDQMIADGTFYLSTTQLNGRWYLRLVFMHPMSGMNEVEALANRLREAERGQ
;
A
#
# COMPACT_ATOMS: atom_id res chain seq x y z
N VAL A 1 6.32 -8.41 11.55
CA VAL A 1 5.05 -8.12 10.84
C VAL A 1 5.36 -7.41 9.54
N ASP A 2 4.83 -7.90 8.41
CA ASP A 2 4.84 -7.12 7.17
C ASP A 2 3.63 -6.19 7.16
N GLY A 3 3.87 -4.92 7.43
CA GLY A 3 2.86 -3.87 7.39
C GLY A 3 3.08 -2.91 6.22
N ALA A 4 3.79 -3.33 5.17
CA ALA A 4 4.28 -2.46 4.12
C ALA A 4 3.19 -1.50 3.59
N HIS A 5 1.99 -2.02 3.34
CA HIS A 5 0.84 -1.22 2.93
C HIS A 5 -0.07 -0.83 4.11
N GLY A 6 -0.46 -1.83 4.92
CA GLY A 6 -1.51 -1.70 5.93
C GLY A 6 -1.12 -0.94 7.20
N ALA A 7 0.18 -0.85 7.55
CA ALA A 7 0.62 -0.16 8.76
C ALA A 7 0.25 1.32 8.79
N SER A 8 0.01 1.92 7.62
CA SER A 8 -0.45 3.32 7.54
C SER A 8 -1.81 3.56 8.20
N ALA A 9 -2.61 2.52 8.41
CA ALA A 9 -3.84 2.61 9.20
C ALA A 9 -3.58 2.98 10.68
N LEU A 10 -2.35 2.81 11.20
CA LEU A 10 -1.98 3.26 12.55
C LEU A 10 -2.05 4.77 12.74
N LEU A 11 -1.93 5.55 11.65
CA LEU A 11 -2.11 7.01 11.70
C LEU A 11 -3.59 7.40 11.87
N SER A 12 -4.51 6.53 11.45
CA SER A 12 -5.94 6.78 11.53
C SER A 12 -6.50 6.42 12.90
N ARG A 13 -7.21 7.37 13.53
CA ARG A 13 -7.97 7.08 14.75
C ARG A 13 -9.12 6.09 14.52
N ARG A 14 -9.70 6.06 13.31
CA ARG A 14 -10.83 5.19 12.95
C ARG A 14 -10.40 3.77 12.61
N ARG A 15 -9.14 3.58 12.18
CA ARG A 15 -8.66 2.32 11.59
C ARG A 15 -7.50 1.66 12.32
N ARG A 16 -6.82 2.35 13.25
CA ARG A 16 -5.71 1.78 14.01
C ARG A 16 -6.04 0.47 14.74
N ALA A 17 -7.31 0.26 15.09
CA ALA A 17 -7.76 -0.98 15.73
C ALA A 17 -7.63 -2.22 14.82
N LEU A 18 -7.55 -2.05 13.49
CA LEU A 18 -7.26 -3.14 12.54
C LEU A 18 -5.87 -3.76 12.78
N LEU A 19 -4.97 -3.04 13.47
CA LEU A 19 -3.64 -3.50 13.83
C LEU A 19 -3.49 -3.71 15.35
N ALA A 20 -4.59 -3.97 16.06
CA ALA A 20 -4.49 -4.38 17.47
C ALA A 20 -3.58 -5.62 17.60
N GLY A 21 -2.64 -5.60 18.54
CA GLY A 21 -1.61 -6.63 18.68
C GLY A 21 -0.29 -6.31 17.97
N ILE A 22 -0.21 -5.23 17.18
CA ILE A 22 1.05 -4.83 16.53
C ILE A 22 2.16 -4.53 17.53
N GLU A 23 1.81 -4.07 18.73
CA GLU A 23 2.72 -3.81 19.84
C GLU A 23 3.44 -5.07 20.35
N LEU A 24 2.96 -6.27 19.99
CA LEU A 24 3.59 -7.56 20.28
C LEU A 24 4.66 -7.93 19.25
N ALA A 25 4.74 -7.25 18.11
CA ALA A 25 5.72 -7.56 17.07
C ALA A 25 7.15 -7.16 17.47
N ASP A 26 8.12 -8.06 17.25
CA ASP A 26 9.54 -7.75 17.42
C ASP A 26 10.09 -6.86 16.30
N SER A 27 9.45 -6.90 15.13
CA SER A 27 9.77 -6.02 14.01
C SER A 27 8.56 -5.73 13.12
N LEU A 28 8.60 -4.58 12.44
CA LEU A 28 7.59 -4.10 11.50
C LEU A 28 8.26 -3.48 10.27
N ILE A 29 7.82 -3.89 9.08
CA ILE A 29 8.15 -3.20 7.82
C ILE A 29 7.01 -2.26 7.44
N TRP A 30 7.34 -1.06 7.00
CA TRP A 30 6.38 -0.04 6.57
C TRP A 30 6.89 0.73 5.36
N ASP A 31 6.17 0.66 4.24
CA ASP A 31 6.52 1.38 3.02
C ASP A 31 5.89 2.77 3.01
N ALA A 32 6.72 3.77 3.28
CA ALA A 32 6.31 5.16 3.16
C ALA A 32 5.91 5.54 1.72
N HIS A 33 6.49 4.84 0.74
CA HIS A 33 6.17 5.03 -0.67
C HIS A 33 4.84 4.42 -1.14
N LYS A 34 4.09 3.80 -0.22
CA LYS A 34 2.70 3.36 -0.46
C LYS A 34 1.75 4.42 0.07
N MET A 35 1.28 4.24 1.30
CA MET A 35 0.19 5.02 1.86
C MET A 35 0.63 6.28 2.62
N LEU A 36 1.94 6.58 2.66
CA LEU A 36 2.48 7.80 3.30
C LEU A 36 2.93 8.88 2.31
N ARG A 37 2.38 8.89 1.09
CA ARG A 37 2.56 10.00 0.13
C ARG A 37 4.03 10.33 -0.19
N THR A 38 4.94 9.37 -0.02
CA THR A 38 6.37 9.55 -0.28
C THR A 38 6.74 8.95 -1.62
N ALA A 39 7.67 9.56 -2.37
CA ALA A 39 8.11 9.02 -3.65
C ALA A 39 8.95 7.73 -3.47
N PRO A 40 8.81 6.72 -4.35
CA PRO A 40 9.60 5.49 -4.27
C PRO A 40 11.09 5.72 -4.56
N LEU A 41 12.00 4.88 -4.04
CA LEU A 41 11.78 3.87 -2.99
C LEU A 41 11.96 4.52 -1.61
N CYS A 42 11.08 4.20 -0.66
CA CYS A 42 11.19 4.66 0.73
C CYS A 42 10.44 3.71 1.68
N ALA A 43 11.19 2.95 2.48
CA ALA A 43 10.67 1.97 3.42
C ALA A 43 11.37 2.11 4.77
N ALA A 44 10.66 1.78 5.84
CA ALA A 44 11.19 1.74 7.20
C ALA A 44 11.14 0.30 7.73
N VAL A 45 12.21 -0.09 8.40
CA VAL A 45 12.25 -1.28 9.25
C VAL A 45 12.31 -0.81 10.69
N LEU A 46 11.27 -1.12 11.44
CA LEU A 46 11.16 -0.84 12.87
C LEU A 46 11.47 -2.14 13.60
N VAL A 47 12.33 -2.08 14.60
CA VAL A 47 12.66 -3.21 15.48
C VAL A 47 12.42 -2.81 16.92
N ARG A 48 11.96 -3.77 17.73
CA ARG A 48 11.79 -3.58 19.18
C ARG A 48 13.14 -3.39 19.86
N ASP A 49 14.14 -4.17 19.44
CA ASP A 49 15.51 -4.09 19.91
C ASP A 49 16.46 -3.81 18.74
N HIS A 50 17.17 -2.68 18.80
CA HIS A 50 18.13 -2.31 17.75
C HIS A 50 19.36 -3.22 17.71
N ARG A 51 19.66 -3.92 18.82
CA ARG A 51 20.80 -4.84 18.92
C ARG A 51 20.65 -6.03 18.00
N ASP A 52 19.41 -6.40 17.66
CA ASP A 52 19.12 -7.46 16.68
C ASP A 52 19.69 -7.10 15.30
N LEU A 53 19.61 -5.82 14.91
CA LEU A 53 20.19 -5.34 13.65
C LEU A 53 21.72 -5.30 13.73
N GLU A 54 22.28 -4.89 14.87
CA GLU A 54 23.73 -4.82 15.08
C GLU A 54 24.38 -6.21 15.01
N GLY A 55 23.75 -7.21 15.63
CA GLY A 55 24.22 -8.60 15.54
C GLY A 55 24.10 -9.18 14.13
N ALA A 56 23.04 -8.82 13.38
CA ALA A 56 22.79 -9.34 12.04
C ALA A 56 23.69 -8.73 10.96
N PHE A 57 24.02 -7.44 11.07
CA PHE A 57 24.75 -6.68 10.05
C PHE A 57 26.14 -6.24 10.51
N HIS A 58 26.69 -6.93 11.51
CA HIS A 58 28.05 -6.67 11.98
C HIS A 58 29.07 -6.82 10.84
N GLN A 59 29.97 -5.84 10.71
CA GLN A 59 31.02 -5.80 9.70
C GLN A 59 32.32 -5.32 10.34
N GLU A 60 33.44 -5.88 9.89
CA GLU A 60 34.78 -5.51 10.33
C GLU A 60 35.60 -4.97 9.16
N ALA A 61 36.16 -3.77 9.32
CA ALA A 61 37.01 -3.09 8.36
C ALA A 61 37.71 -1.92 9.08
N SER A 62 39.02 -2.05 9.29
CA SER A 62 39.81 -1.14 10.14
C SER A 62 39.85 0.32 9.68
N TYR A 63 39.55 0.60 8.40
CA TYR A 63 39.52 1.96 7.84
C TYR A 63 38.17 2.67 8.04
N LEU A 64 37.12 1.92 8.38
CA LEU A 64 35.74 2.40 8.42
C LEU A 64 35.11 2.25 9.81
N PHE A 65 35.37 1.11 10.46
CA PHE A 65 34.84 0.75 11.77
C PHE A 65 35.95 0.84 12.81
N HIS A 66 36.12 2.05 13.33
CA HIS A 66 37.02 2.36 14.43
C HIS A 66 36.23 3.02 15.55
N ALA A 67 36.72 2.88 16.79
CA ALA A 67 36.08 3.41 17.99
C ALA A 67 36.02 4.95 17.94
N LYS A 68 35.02 5.48 17.24
CA LYS A 68 34.68 6.88 17.23
C LYS A 68 33.53 7.07 18.20
N ARG A 69 33.73 7.87 19.25
CA ARG A 69 32.62 8.52 19.95
C ARG A 69 31.98 9.51 18.98
N GLN A 70 31.13 9.02 18.09
CA GLN A 70 30.33 9.89 17.24
C GLN A 70 29.02 10.21 17.97
N PRO A 71 28.65 11.48 18.11
CA PRO A 71 27.32 11.83 18.59
C PRO A 71 26.27 11.38 17.57
N GLY A 72 25.21 10.72 18.03
CA GLY A 72 24.07 10.29 17.20
C GLY A 72 23.98 8.79 16.97
N VAL A 73 23.09 8.39 16.06
CA VAL A 73 22.84 7.00 15.69
C VAL A 73 23.64 6.66 14.44
N ASP A 74 24.48 5.63 14.52
CA ASP A 74 25.16 5.06 13.35
C ASP A 74 24.34 3.88 12.79
N LEU A 75 23.95 3.96 11.52
CA LEU A 75 23.16 2.94 10.83
C LEU A 75 24.01 1.91 10.09
N ILE A 76 25.33 2.12 10.00
CA ILE A 76 26.21 1.28 9.20
C ILE A 76 26.22 -0.18 9.67
N HIS A 77 26.10 -0.39 10.98
CA HIS A 77 26.04 -1.72 11.59
C HIS A 77 24.62 -2.30 11.63
N ARG A 78 23.62 -1.61 11.08
CA ARG A 78 22.20 -1.98 11.24
C ARG A 78 21.52 -2.33 9.91
N THR A 79 22.29 -2.37 8.82
CA THR A 79 21.75 -2.50 7.47
C THR A 79 22.76 -3.13 6.52
N VAL A 80 22.30 -3.59 5.35
CA VAL A 80 23.16 -4.23 4.34
C VAL A 80 24.09 -3.22 3.65
N GLU A 81 23.57 -2.06 3.24
CA GLU A 81 24.37 -1.09 2.48
C GLU A 81 25.21 -0.19 3.40
N CYS A 82 26.48 0.03 3.02
CA CYS A 82 27.33 1.03 3.67
C CYS A 82 26.87 2.46 3.33
N THR A 83 26.80 2.80 2.04
CA THR A 83 26.38 4.14 1.58
C THR A 83 24.87 4.27 1.60
N LYS A 84 24.35 5.34 2.20
CA LYS A 84 22.90 5.58 2.35
C LYS A 84 22.41 6.76 1.52
N ALA A 85 21.31 6.53 0.81
CA ALA A 85 20.48 7.62 0.31
C ALA A 85 19.73 8.28 1.49
N ALA A 86 19.48 9.59 1.41
CA ALA A 86 18.74 10.34 2.41
C ALA A 86 17.21 10.07 2.36
N LEU A 87 16.79 8.80 2.44
CA LEU A 87 15.38 8.40 2.32
C LEU A 87 14.52 8.98 3.45
N GLY A 88 15.09 9.06 4.67
CA GLY A 88 14.42 9.67 5.82
C GLY A 88 14.06 11.15 5.59
N LEU A 89 14.88 11.90 4.83
CA LEU A 89 14.59 13.29 4.50
C LEU A 89 13.33 13.43 3.63
N ARG A 90 13.09 12.48 2.71
CA ARG A 90 11.88 12.49 1.86
C ARG A 90 10.62 12.36 2.71
N LEU A 91 10.60 11.38 3.61
CA LEU A 91 9.48 11.17 4.54
C LEU A 91 9.33 12.37 5.49
N PHE A 92 10.44 12.91 6.01
CA PHE A 92 10.42 14.08 6.88
C PHE A 92 9.80 15.30 6.20
N MET A 93 10.12 15.57 4.93
CA MET A 93 9.51 16.67 4.18
C MET A 93 8.01 16.47 3.96
N VAL A 94 7.56 15.24 3.72
CA VAL A 94 6.13 14.93 3.63
C VAL A 94 5.43 15.15 4.97
N LEU A 95 6.04 14.71 6.08
CA LEU A 95 5.54 14.97 7.43
C LEU A 95 5.48 16.46 7.75
N GLY A 96 6.50 17.24 7.37
CA GLY A 96 6.52 18.69 7.55
C GLY A 96 5.45 19.41 6.72
N ALA A 97 5.19 18.95 5.49
CA ALA A 97 4.23 19.56 4.59
C ALA A 97 2.76 19.21 4.92
N LEU A 98 2.48 17.96 5.28
CA LEU A 98 1.11 17.48 5.50
C LEU A 98 0.73 17.37 6.98
N GLY A 99 1.73 17.26 7.87
CA GLY A 99 1.52 16.85 9.25
C GLY A 99 1.01 15.41 9.40
N GLU A 100 1.00 14.91 10.63
CA GLU A 100 0.41 13.60 10.95
C GLU A 100 -1.07 13.55 10.57
N ARG A 101 -1.80 14.64 10.82
CA ARG A 101 -3.23 14.75 10.49
C ARG A 101 -3.48 14.64 8.99
N GLY A 102 -2.69 15.32 8.14
CA GLY A 102 -2.87 15.25 6.69
C GLY A 102 -2.61 13.86 6.12
N LEU A 103 -1.64 13.14 6.68
CA LEU A 103 -1.40 11.73 6.32
C LEU A 103 -2.53 10.81 6.80
N ALA A 104 -3.00 10.99 8.03
CA ALA A 104 -4.14 10.23 8.56
C ALA A 104 -5.40 10.46 7.71
N ASP A 105 -5.72 11.70 7.36
CA ASP A 105 -6.86 12.08 6.53
C ASP A 105 -6.75 11.47 5.12
N TYR A 106 -5.53 11.39 4.56
CA TYR A 106 -5.30 10.72 3.27
C TYR A 106 -5.60 9.21 3.34
N VAL A 107 -5.05 8.50 4.33
CA VAL A 107 -5.28 7.06 4.55
C VAL A 107 -6.77 6.78 4.71
N ASP A 108 -7.42 7.60 5.52
CA ASP A 108 -8.84 7.52 5.80
C ASP A 108 -9.69 7.68 4.55
N ARG A 109 -9.44 8.72 3.76
CA ARG A 109 -10.16 9.03 2.52
C ARG A 109 -9.99 7.95 1.46
N GLN A 110 -8.77 7.45 1.25
CA GLN A 110 -8.56 6.39 0.25
C GLN A 110 -9.23 5.08 0.67
N SER A 111 -9.23 4.76 1.96
CA SER A 111 -9.93 3.58 2.47
C SER A 111 -11.46 3.74 2.42
N ASP A 112 -11.99 4.93 2.71
CA ASP A 112 -13.42 5.24 2.58
C ASP A 112 -13.89 5.10 1.13
N ARG A 113 -13.09 5.53 0.15
CA ARG A 113 -13.40 5.36 -1.29
C ARG A 113 -13.48 3.89 -1.71
N ALA A 114 -12.58 3.05 -1.22
CA ALA A 114 -12.67 1.62 -1.48
C ALA A 114 -13.96 1.02 -0.90
N LEU A 115 -14.34 1.45 0.31
CA LEU A 115 -15.59 1.02 0.93
C LEU A 115 -16.84 1.56 0.20
N GLU A 116 -16.79 2.77 -0.32
CA GLU A 116 -17.84 3.36 -1.14
C GLU A 116 -18.01 2.59 -2.46
N ALA A 117 -16.91 2.31 -3.17
CA ALA A 117 -16.91 1.49 -4.37
C ALA A 117 -17.41 0.07 -4.10
N TYR A 118 -17.06 -0.52 -2.96
CA TYR A 118 -17.58 -1.82 -2.52
C TYR A 118 -19.10 -1.79 -2.40
N ARG A 119 -19.66 -0.79 -1.70
CA ARG A 119 -21.11 -0.65 -1.54
C ARG A 119 -21.81 -0.45 -2.89
N TYR A 120 -21.19 0.33 -3.78
CA TYR A 120 -21.70 0.51 -5.14
C TYR A 120 -21.73 -0.81 -5.89
N PHE A 121 -20.63 -1.56 -5.96
CA PHE A 121 -20.60 -2.82 -6.70
C PHE A 121 -21.55 -3.87 -6.10
N GLU A 122 -21.62 -3.99 -4.78
CA GLU A 122 -22.57 -4.91 -4.12
C GLU A 122 -24.04 -4.53 -4.36
N SER A 123 -24.34 -3.28 -4.72
CA SER A 123 -25.70 -2.87 -5.10
C SER A 123 -26.05 -3.18 -6.56
N GLN A 124 -25.11 -3.72 -7.34
CA GLN A 124 -25.30 -4.01 -8.76
C GLN A 124 -25.40 -5.54 -8.97
N PRO A 125 -26.40 -6.03 -9.73
CA PRO A 125 -26.65 -7.47 -9.86
C PRO A 125 -25.57 -8.21 -10.68
N ASP A 126 -24.77 -7.47 -11.44
CA ASP A 126 -23.72 -7.96 -12.32
C ASP A 126 -22.32 -7.89 -11.69
N PHE A 127 -22.21 -7.50 -10.42
CA PHE A 127 -20.94 -7.43 -9.69
C PHE A 127 -20.98 -8.22 -8.39
N SER A 128 -19.80 -8.68 -7.96
CA SER A 128 -19.62 -9.31 -6.66
C SER A 128 -18.24 -9.00 -6.10
N CYS A 129 -18.16 -8.80 -4.79
CA CYS A 129 -16.90 -8.60 -4.09
C CYS A 129 -16.65 -9.77 -3.13
N PRO A 130 -15.48 -10.43 -3.18
CA PRO A 130 -15.22 -11.59 -2.32
C PRO A 130 -15.11 -11.20 -0.83
N VAL A 131 -14.68 -9.96 -0.55
CA VAL A 131 -14.54 -9.41 0.81
C VAL A 131 -14.80 -7.91 0.80
N ALA A 132 -15.33 -7.39 1.90
CA ALA A 132 -15.35 -5.95 2.15
C ALA A 132 -13.91 -5.43 2.35
N PRO A 133 -13.53 -4.29 1.74
CA PRO A 133 -12.18 -3.78 1.82
C PRO A 133 -11.86 -3.23 3.21
N GLN A 134 -10.69 -3.58 3.75
CA GLN A 134 -10.16 -3.04 5.01
C GLN A 134 -9.08 -1.96 4.79
N SER A 135 -8.77 -1.64 3.53
CA SER A 135 -7.81 -0.61 3.12
C SER A 135 -8.32 0.10 1.86
N ASN A 136 -7.46 0.80 1.13
CA ASN A 136 -7.79 1.44 -0.15
C ASN A 136 -7.80 0.48 -1.36
N ILE A 137 -7.84 -0.84 -1.12
CA ILE A 137 -7.83 -1.88 -2.16
C ILE A 137 -9.14 -2.64 -2.11
N LEU A 138 -9.85 -2.67 -3.23
CA LEU A 138 -11.05 -3.47 -3.44
C LEU A 138 -10.80 -4.52 -4.52
N CYS A 139 -11.12 -5.77 -4.21
CA CYS A 139 -11.24 -6.84 -5.20
C CYS A 139 -12.71 -6.97 -5.60
N PHE A 140 -12.98 -7.12 -6.90
CA PHE A 140 -14.34 -7.34 -7.40
C PHE A 140 -14.32 -8.17 -8.68
N ALA A 141 -15.45 -8.80 -8.98
CA ALA A 141 -15.67 -9.56 -10.19
C ALA A 141 -16.93 -9.03 -10.90
N TYR A 142 -16.85 -8.94 -12.22
CA TYR A 142 -18.01 -8.78 -13.09
C TYR A 142 -18.57 -10.17 -13.44
N ARG A 143 -19.85 -10.41 -13.12
CA ARG A 143 -20.59 -11.66 -13.37
C ARG A 143 -19.84 -12.92 -12.92
N ASP A 144 -19.89 -13.99 -13.70
CA ASP A 144 -19.19 -15.26 -13.53
C ASP A 144 -17.84 -15.31 -14.27
N TRP A 145 -17.38 -14.18 -14.79
CA TRP A 145 -16.08 -14.08 -15.47
C TRP A 145 -14.94 -14.56 -14.57
N ASN A 146 -13.94 -15.15 -15.22
CA ASN A 146 -12.69 -15.59 -14.64
C ASN A 146 -11.52 -15.08 -15.49
N GLU A 147 -11.06 -15.85 -16.49
CA GLU A 147 -9.95 -15.42 -17.36
C GLU A 147 -10.31 -14.19 -18.21
N GLU A 148 -11.59 -13.93 -18.42
CA GLU A 148 -12.09 -12.72 -19.06
C GLU A 148 -11.67 -11.46 -18.30
N HIS A 149 -11.52 -11.50 -16.96
CA HIS A 149 -10.97 -10.35 -16.21
C HIS A 149 -9.54 -10.04 -16.61
N LEU A 150 -8.71 -11.05 -16.88
CA LEU A 150 -7.33 -10.85 -17.31
C LEU A 150 -7.29 -10.15 -18.67
N ARG A 151 -8.05 -10.70 -19.64
CA ARG A 151 -8.17 -10.16 -21.00
C ARG A 151 -8.71 -8.74 -21.00
N MET A 152 -9.75 -8.48 -20.22
CA MET A 152 -10.40 -7.18 -20.14
C MET A 152 -9.48 -6.14 -19.47
N ARG A 153 -8.76 -6.53 -18.42
CA ARG A 153 -7.71 -5.70 -17.81
C ARG A 153 -6.59 -5.38 -18.80
N ASP A 154 -6.11 -6.34 -19.59
CA ASP A 154 -5.05 -6.10 -20.57
C ASP A 154 -5.53 -5.14 -21.67
N GLN A 155 -6.78 -5.29 -22.12
CA GLN A 155 -7.39 -4.37 -23.07
C GLN A 155 -7.48 -2.95 -22.52
N MET A 156 -7.96 -2.77 -21.28
CA MET A 156 -8.08 -1.45 -20.65
C MET A 156 -6.72 -0.77 -20.40
N ILE A 157 -5.67 -1.56 -20.15
CA ILE A 157 -4.31 -1.03 -20.04
C ILE A 157 -3.79 -0.61 -21.43
N ALA A 158 -4.02 -1.43 -22.45
CA ALA A 158 -3.54 -1.17 -23.81
C ALA A 158 -4.24 0.03 -24.46
N ASP A 159 -5.55 0.20 -24.24
CA ASP A 159 -6.32 1.34 -24.75
C ASP A 159 -6.20 2.61 -23.88
N GLY A 160 -5.54 2.50 -22.71
CA GLY A 160 -5.27 3.62 -21.81
C GLY A 160 -6.49 4.10 -21.01
N THR A 161 -7.60 3.36 -21.03
CA THR A 161 -8.82 3.77 -20.30
C THR A 161 -8.70 3.55 -18.80
N PHE A 162 -8.16 2.40 -18.37
CA PHE A 162 -7.97 2.09 -16.95
C PHE A 162 -6.68 1.30 -16.72
N TYR A 163 -5.96 1.66 -15.66
CA TYR A 163 -4.85 0.85 -15.15
C TYR A 163 -5.29 0.08 -13.91
N LEU A 164 -5.59 -1.21 -14.10
CA LEU A 164 -6.01 -2.12 -13.03
C LEU A 164 -5.02 -3.27 -12.85
N SER A 165 -5.00 -3.83 -11.65
CA SER A 165 -4.32 -5.10 -11.41
C SER A 165 -5.35 -6.22 -11.22
N THR A 166 -4.88 -7.46 -11.14
CA THR A 166 -5.73 -8.62 -10.83
C THR A 166 -5.13 -9.40 -9.65
N THR A 167 -5.93 -10.28 -9.08
CA THR A 167 -5.47 -11.30 -8.13
C THR A 167 -6.33 -12.54 -8.23
N GLN A 168 -5.81 -13.66 -7.73
CA GLN A 168 -6.52 -14.91 -7.67
C GLN A 168 -6.86 -15.26 -6.22
N LEU A 169 -8.09 -15.67 -5.98
CA LEU A 169 -8.55 -16.20 -4.70
C LEU A 169 -9.35 -17.48 -4.97
N ASN A 170 -8.95 -18.60 -4.36
CA ASN A 170 -9.58 -19.91 -4.52
C ASN A 170 -9.78 -20.32 -6.00
N GLY A 171 -8.77 -20.08 -6.84
CA GLY A 171 -8.80 -20.43 -8.27
C GLY A 171 -9.53 -19.42 -9.18
N ARG A 172 -10.24 -18.43 -8.60
CA ARG A 172 -10.97 -17.41 -9.34
C ARG A 172 -10.21 -16.08 -9.41
N TRP A 173 -10.18 -15.47 -10.59
CA TRP A 173 -9.62 -14.16 -10.83
C TRP A 173 -10.59 -13.04 -10.43
N TYR A 174 -10.01 -11.96 -9.89
CA TYR A 174 -10.69 -10.74 -9.50
C TYR A 174 -9.92 -9.53 -10.03
N LEU A 175 -10.64 -8.51 -10.46
CA LEU A 175 -10.07 -7.18 -10.71
C LEU A 175 -9.77 -6.51 -9.37
N ARG A 176 -8.66 -5.78 -9.32
CA ARG A 176 -8.21 -5.01 -8.15
C ARG A 176 -8.23 -3.53 -8.45
N LEU A 177 -9.13 -2.83 -7.79
CA LEU A 177 -9.22 -1.38 -7.79
C LEU A 177 -8.46 -0.83 -6.58
N VAL A 178 -7.45 0.00 -6.83
CA VAL A 178 -6.57 0.57 -5.80
C VAL A 178 -6.67 2.09 -5.83
N PHE A 179 -7.20 2.69 -4.77
CA PHE A 179 -7.34 4.14 -4.67
C PHE A 179 -6.04 4.78 -4.16
N MET A 180 -5.09 5.05 -5.07
CA MET A 180 -3.85 5.78 -4.74
C MET A 180 -3.96 7.28 -5.06
N HIS A 181 -4.53 7.60 -6.21
CA HIS A 181 -4.59 8.98 -6.68
C HIS A 181 -5.61 9.78 -5.85
N PRO A 182 -5.23 10.93 -5.26
CA PRO A 182 -6.12 11.68 -4.37
C PRO A 182 -7.40 12.20 -5.02
N MET A 183 -7.47 12.27 -6.35
CA MET A 183 -8.66 12.74 -7.08
C MET A 183 -9.58 11.63 -7.56
N SER A 184 -9.15 10.36 -7.57
CA SER A 184 -10.02 9.26 -7.99
C SER A 184 -11.21 9.11 -7.04
N GLY A 185 -12.40 8.87 -7.58
CA GLY A 185 -13.64 8.73 -6.81
C GLY A 185 -14.70 7.95 -7.59
N MET A 186 -15.98 8.19 -7.26
CA MET A 186 -17.08 7.40 -7.80
C MET A 186 -17.29 7.57 -9.31
N ASN A 187 -16.94 8.72 -9.89
CA ASN A 187 -17.03 8.91 -11.33
C ASN A 187 -16.20 7.86 -12.10
N GLU A 188 -14.96 7.59 -11.65
CA GLU A 188 -14.13 6.55 -12.26
C GLU A 188 -14.66 5.14 -11.98
N VAL A 189 -15.27 4.91 -10.81
CA VAL A 189 -15.88 3.61 -10.45
C VAL A 189 -17.06 3.29 -11.36
N GLU A 190 -17.96 4.25 -11.54
CA GLU A 190 -19.14 4.12 -12.42
C GLU A 190 -18.71 3.97 -13.89
N ALA A 191 -17.72 4.76 -14.33
CA ALA A 191 -17.16 4.62 -15.67
C ALA A 191 -16.54 3.23 -15.89
N LEU A 192 -15.84 2.67 -14.89
CA LEU A 192 -15.29 1.32 -14.97
C LEU A 192 -16.39 0.26 -15.06
N ALA A 193 -17.46 0.41 -14.27
CA ALA A 193 -18.61 -0.51 -14.33
C ALA A 193 -19.26 -0.50 -15.72
N ASN A 194 -19.48 0.68 -16.28
CA ASN A 194 -20.04 0.83 -17.63
C ASN A 194 -19.11 0.26 -18.71
N ARG A 195 -17.79 0.49 -18.60
CA ARG A 195 -16.79 -0.04 -19.53
C ARG A 195 -16.78 -1.58 -19.58
N LEU A 196 -17.01 -2.23 -18.43
CA LEU A 196 -17.13 -3.70 -18.35
C LEU A 196 -18.42 -4.21 -19.02
N ARG A 197 -19.55 -3.52 -18.81
CA ARG A 197 -20.83 -3.83 -19.46
C ARG A 197 -20.78 -3.64 -20.98
N GLU A 198 -20.09 -2.61 -21.46
CA GLU A 198 -19.90 -2.37 -22.89
C GLU A 198 -19.05 -3.44 -23.55
N ALA A 199 -17.98 -3.89 -22.87
CA ALA A 199 -17.12 -4.95 -23.38
C ALA A 199 -17.88 -6.26 -23.62
N GLU A 200 -18.85 -6.59 -22.76
CA GLU A 200 -19.71 -7.76 -22.93
C GLU A 200 -20.59 -7.67 -24.18
N ARG A 201 -21.15 -6.50 -24.48
CA ARG A 201 -22.05 -6.30 -25.63
C ARG A 201 -21.34 -6.38 -26.98
N GLY A 202 -20.02 -6.20 -26.98
CA GLY A 202 -19.17 -6.30 -28.17
C GLY A 202 -18.58 -7.68 -28.42
N GLN A 203 -18.88 -8.67 -27.55
CA GLN A 203 -18.57 -10.09 -27.76
C GLN A 203 -19.77 -10.82 -28.35
#